data_AF-A0A2E5NFN9-F1
#
_entry.id   AF-A0A2E5NFN9-F1
#
_cell.length_a   1.000
_cell.length_b   1.000
_cell.length_c   1.000
_cell.angle_alpha   90.00
_cell.angle_beta   90.00
_cell.angle_gamma   90.00
#
_symmetry.space_group_name_H-M   'P 1'
#
loop_
_entity.id
_entity.type
_entity.pdbx_description
1 polymer ?
#
loop_
_entity_poly.entity_id
_entity_poly.type
_entity_poly.pdbx_seq_one_letter_code
_entity_poly.pdbx_strand_id
1 'polypeptide(L)'
;MFAVDSQSYHKSWTDLKSMGMSAIDRGESTIDVSAWTQASSAHLAVLVFWWQSARKSGHKLTLTGLNPTFKTLAELGGVTCIETGEFDASR
;
A
#
# COMPACT_ATOMS: atom_id res chain seq x y z
N MET A 1 -6.12 12.76 -1.09
CA MET A 1 -6.40 11.31 -0.94
C MET A 1 -6.38 10.68 -2.32
N PHE A 2 -5.55 9.66 -2.54
CA PHE A 2 -5.41 8.95 -3.82
C PHE A 2 -6.15 7.62 -3.75
N ALA A 3 -6.90 7.26 -4.79
CA ALA A 3 -7.58 5.97 -4.87
C ALA A 3 -7.09 5.23 -6.12
N VAL A 4 -6.74 3.96 -5.95
CA VAL A 4 -6.42 3.10 -7.10
C VAL A 4 -7.71 2.71 -7.84
N ASP A 5 -7.59 2.49 -9.14
CA ASP A 5 -8.66 1.86 -9.92
C ASP A 5 -8.51 0.34 -9.94
N SER A 6 -9.62 -0.36 -10.18
CA SER A 6 -9.65 -1.81 -10.41
C SER A 6 -8.71 -2.27 -11.54
N GLN A 7 -8.59 -1.50 -12.63
CA GLN A 7 -7.67 -1.79 -13.73
C GLN A 7 -6.21 -1.70 -13.32
N SER A 8 -5.88 -0.90 -12.31
CA SER A 8 -4.51 -0.78 -11.81
C SER A 8 -4.01 -2.10 -11.24
N TYR A 9 -4.89 -3.00 -10.80
CA TYR A 9 -4.51 -4.33 -10.32
C TYR A 9 -3.78 -5.15 -11.40
N HIS A 10 -4.12 -4.96 -12.68
CA HIS A 10 -3.51 -5.68 -13.81
C HIS A 10 -2.25 -5.01 -14.35
N LYS A 11 -1.81 -3.88 -13.76
CA LYS A 11 -0.60 -3.20 -14.17
C LYS A 11 0.64 -3.95 -13.70
N SER A 12 1.74 -3.73 -14.41
CA SER A 12 3.06 -4.25 -14.05
C SER A 12 3.51 -3.68 -12.71
N TRP A 13 4.39 -4.41 -12.02
CA TRP A 13 4.97 -3.95 -10.76
C TRP A 13 5.62 -2.56 -10.90
N THR A 14 6.36 -2.31 -11.98
CA THR A 14 7.00 -1.01 -12.23
C THR A 14 6.00 0.13 -12.31
N ASP A 15 4.88 -0.05 -13.04
CA ASP A 15 3.81 0.95 -13.14
C ASP A 15 3.15 1.22 -11.79
N LEU A 16 2.91 0.17 -11.01
CA LEU A 16 2.36 0.30 -9.67
C LEU A 16 3.31 1.08 -8.75
N LYS A 17 4.61 0.76 -8.74
CA LYS A 17 5.60 1.54 -7.96
C LYS A 17 5.55 3.01 -8.35
N SER A 18 5.63 3.31 -9.64
CA SER A 18 5.61 4.69 -10.14
C SER A 18 4.31 5.42 -9.76
N MET A 19 3.17 4.72 -9.79
CA MET A 19 1.88 5.28 -9.39
C MET A 19 1.87 5.72 -7.91
N GLY A 20 2.23 4.82 -6.99
CA GLY A 20 2.25 5.19 -5.57
C GLY A 20 3.33 6.20 -5.22
N MET A 21 4.51 6.11 -5.85
CA MET A 21 5.57 7.13 -5.70
C MET A 21 5.09 8.51 -6.16
N SER A 22 4.37 8.58 -7.28
CA SER A 22 3.78 9.84 -7.77
C SER A 22 2.72 10.39 -6.82
N ALA A 23 1.94 9.54 -6.15
CA ALA A 23 0.99 9.97 -5.13
C ALA A 23 1.74 10.55 -3.91
N ILE A 24 2.75 9.84 -3.40
CA ILE A 24 3.58 10.26 -2.26
C ILE A 24 4.27 11.60 -2.55
N ASP A 25 4.84 11.75 -3.74
CA ASP A 25 5.51 12.99 -4.19
C ASP A 25 4.55 14.19 -4.21
N ARG A 26 3.28 13.96 -4.57
CA ARG A 26 2.21 14.97 -4.48
C ARG A 26 1.81 15.32 -3.04
N GLY A 27 2.37 14.65 -2.04
CA GLY A 27 2.04 14.84 -0.63
C GLY A 27 0.85 14.00 -0.15
N GLU A 28 0.45 12.99 -0.92
CA GLU A 28 -0.64 12.10 -0.54
C GLU A 28 -0.26 11.25 0.68
N SER A 29 -1.04 11.38 1.75
CA SER A 29 -0.87 10.64 3.00
C SER A 29 -1.79 9.44 3.14
N THR A 30 -2.75 9.28 2.22
CA THR A 30 -3.70 8.16 2.21
C THR A 30 -3.88 7.62 0.81
N ILE A 31 -3.68 6.31 0.63
CA ILE A 31 -3.98 5.59 -0.61
C ILE A 31 -5.08 4.55 -0.34
N ASP A 32 -6.19 4.70 -1.05
CA ASP A 32 -7.29 3.76 -1.01
C ASP A 32 -7.09 2.65 -2.05
N VAL A 33 -7.12 1.41 -1.59
CA VAL A 33 -7.00 0.19 -2.41
C VAL A 33 -8.30 -0.61 -2.49
N SER A 34 -9.43 -0.03 -2.09
CA SER A 34 -10.74 -0.71 -2.05
C SER A 34 -11.17 -1.24 -3.41
N ALA A 35 -10.68 -0.64 -4.50
CA ALA A 35 -10.97 -1.08 -5.86
C ALA A 35 -10.29 -2.42 -6.23
N TRP A 36 -9.29 -2.87 -5.47
CA TRP A 36 -8.64 -4.17 -5.66
C TRP A 36 -9.42 -5.26 -4.92
N THR A 37 -10.31 -5.91 -5.64
CA THR A 37 -11.13 -7.02 -5.11
C THR A 37 -10.29 -8.28 -4.87
N GLN A 38 -9.19 -8.43 -5.60
CA GLN A 38 -8.25 -9.55 -5.51
C GLN A 38 -7.02 -9.15 -4.70
N ALA A 39 -6.43 -10.11 -4.01
CA ALA A 39 -5.20 -9.92 -3.25
C ALA A 39 -4.13 -10.92 -3.71
N SER A 40 -2.89 -10.44 -3.82
CA SER A 40 -1.74 -11.25 -4.17
C SER A 40 -0.51 -10.74 -3.42
N SER A 41 0.43 -11.62 -3.11
CA SER A 41 1.67 -11.27 -2.42
C SER A 41 2.50 -10.22 -3.17
N ALA A 42 2.43 -10.21 -4.51
CA ALA A 42 3.09 -9.20 -5.33
C ALA A 42 2.50 -7.81 -5.10
N HIS A 43 1.17 -7.69 -5.07
CA HIS A 43 0.48 -6.43 -4.77
C HIS A 43 0.72 -6.02 -3.33
N LEU A 44 0.72 -6.94 -2.38
CA LEU A 44 1.05 -6.61 -0.99
C LEU A 44 2.48 -6.03 -0.88
N ALA A 45 3.45 -6.60 -1.59
CA ALA A 45 4.81 -6.06 -1.62
C ALA A 45 4.87 -4.63 -2.23
N VAL A 46 4.04 -4.32 -3.23
CA VAL A 46 3.87 -2.96 -3.75
C VAL A 46 3.35 -2.00 -2.68
N LEU A 47 2.31 -2.41 -1.96
CA LEU A 47 1.69 -1.61 -0.90
C LEU A 47 2.68 -1.29 0.22
N VAL A 48 3.43 -2.30 0.66
CA VAL A 48 4.52 -2.14 1.64
C VAL A 48 5.61 -1.22 1.09
N PHE A 49 5.96 -1.35 -0.19
CA PHE A 49 6.95 -0.47 -0.83
C PHE A 49 6.51 0.99 -0.83
N TRP A 50 5.25 1.29 -1.16
CA TRP A 50 4.71 2.65 -1.09
C TRP A 50 4.78 3.20 0.33
N TRP A 51 4.34 2.42 1.31
CA TRP A 51 4.38 2.80 2.72
C TRP A 51 5.81 3.10 3.20
N GLN A 52 6.78 2.22 2.89
CA GLN A 52 8.18 2.44 3.24
C GLN A 52 8.76 3.68 2.53
N SER A 53 8.40 3.89 1.27
CA SER A 53 8.90 5.02 0.48
C SER A 53 8.39 6.35 1.01
N ALA A 54 7.11 6.44 1.38
CA ALA A 54 6.55 7.63 2.00
C ALA A 54 7.27 7.98 3.30
N ARG A 55 7.53 6.97 4.15
CA ARG A 55 8.25 7.17 5.41
C ARG A 55 9.70 7.61 5.18
N LYS A 56 10.38 7.07 4.17
CA LYS A 56 11.72 7.53 3.77
C LYS A 56 11.72 8.99 3.33
N SER A 57 10.65 9.46 2.70
CA SER A 57 10.47 10.87 2.35
C SER A 57 10.03 11.75 3.52
N GLY A 58 9.76 11.17 4.71
CA GLY A 58 9.28 11.91 5.89
C GLY A 58 7.77 12.06 5.97
N HIS A 59 7.02 11.37 5.11
CA HIS A 59 5.55 11.42 5.05
C HIS A 59 4.94 10.16 5.69
N LYS A 60 3.86 10.31 6.46
CA LYS A 60 3.06 9.17 6.93
C LYS A 60 2.08 8.79 5.82
N LEU A 61 2.16 7.55 5.35
CA LEU A 61 1.22 6.98 4.39
C LEU A 61 0.34 5.95 5.11
N THR A 62 -0.96 6.04 4.87
CA THR A 62 -1.97 5.11 5.38
C THR A 62 -2.63 4.42 4.19
N LEU A 63 -2.68 3.09 4.20
CA LEU A 63 -3.40 2.32 3.20
C LEU A 63 -4.79 1.96 3.71
N THR A 64 -5.84 2.34 2.98
CA THR A 64 -7.24 2.04 3.31
C THR A 64 -7.84 1.11 2.27
N GLY A 65 -8.95 0.43 2.63
CA GLY A 65 -9.64 -0.42 1.65
C GLY A 65 -9.04 -1.80 1.45
N LEU A 66 -8.17 -2.25 2.35
CA LEU A 66 -7.59 -3.59 2.28
C LEU A 66 -8.68 -4.65 2.49
N ASN A 67 -8.86 -5.51 1.49
CA ASN A 67 -9.78 -6.63 1.56
C ASN A 67 -9.29 -7.66 2.62
N PRO A 68 -10.17 -8.55 3.13
CA PRO A 68 -9.78 -9.51 4.17
C PRO A 68 -8.61 -10.41 3.75
N THR A 69 -8.49 -10.76 2.47
CA THR A 69 -7.36 -11.56 1.97
C THR A 69 -6.04 -10.81 2.07
N PHE A 70 -6.01 -9.51 1.76
CA PHE A 70 -4.83 -8.66 1.95
C PHE A 70 -4.47 -8.56 3.42
N LYS A 71 -5.45 -8.42 4.32
CA LYS A 71 -5.21 -8.43 5.76
C LYS A 71 -4.56 -9.74 6.20
N THR A 72 -5.09 -10.89 5.77
CA THR A 72 -4.48 -12.20 6.05
C THR A 72 -3.06 -12.30 5.50
N LEU A 73 -2.82 -11.87 4.26
CA LEU A 73 -1.45 -11.86 3.69
C LEU A 73 -0.53 -10.90 4.44
N ALA A 74 -1.04 -9.76 4.90
CA ALA A 74 -0.28 -8.79 5.69
C ALA A 74 0.07 -9.33 7.08
N GLU A 75 -0.85 -10.03 7.73
CA GLU A 75 -0.62 -10.75 8.99
C GLU A 75 0.43 -11.85 8.81
N LEU A 76 0.30 -12.68 7.78
CA LEU A 76 1.26 -13.73 7.45
C LEU A 76 2.65 -13.18 7.10
N GLY A 77 2.69 -12.01 6.46
CA GLY A 77 3.92 -11.30 6.10
C GLY A 77 4.49 -10.42 7.22
N GLY A 78 3.80 -10.25 8.34
CA GLY A 78 4.21 -9.33 9.42
C GLY A 78 4.18 -7.85 9.04
N VAL A 79 3.36 -7.47 8.05
CA VAL A 79 3.29 -6.10 7.47
C VAL A 79 1.96 -5.40 7.76
N THR A 80 1.27 -5.76 8.84
CA THR A 80 0.02 -5.11 9.29
C THR A 80 0.18 -3.62 9.61
N CYS A 81 1.42 -3.16 9.82
CA CYS A 81 1.80 -1.75 10.02
C CYS A 81 1.41 -0.80 8.87
N ILE A 82 1.12 -1.33 7.67
CA ILE A 82 0.71 -0.51 6.52
C ILE A 82 -0.72 0.05 6.66
N GLU A 83 -1.57 -0.55 7.51
CA GLU A 83 -2.95 -0.10 7.77
C GLU A 83 -3.02 1.10 8.72
N THR A 84 -2.13 1.13 9.71
CA THR A 84 -2.14 2.17 10.75
C THR A 84 -1.24 3.35 10.41
N GLY A 85 -0.39 3.21 9.39
CA GLY A 85 0.68 4.17 9.13
C GLY A 85 1.77 4.14 10.21
N GLU A 86 1.67 3.24 11.18
CA GLU A 86 2.52 3.12 12.36
C GLU A 86 3.30 1.81 12.30
N PHE A 87 4.60 1.92 12.56
CA PHE A 87 5.45 0.73 12.64
C PHE A 87 5.18 0.07 13.99
N ASP A 88 4.39 -0.99 13.99
CA ASP A 88 4.41 -1.93 15.10
C ASP A 88 5.72 -2.74 15.01
N ALA A 89 6.82 -2.10 15.38
CA ALA A 89 8.04 -2.80 15.76
C ALA A 89 7.91 -3.19 17.22
N SER A 90 7.07 -4.19 17.46
CA SER A 90 7.07 -4.93 18.72
C SER A 90 7.63 -6.32 18.49
N ARG A 91 8.93 -6.43 18.17
CA ARG A 91 9.79 -7.55 18.62
C ARG A 91 11.27 -7.34 18.36
#